data_AF-A0A925W9X5-F1
#
_entry.id   AF-A0A925W9X5-F1
#
_cell.length_a   1.000
_cell.length_b   1.000
_cell.length_c   1.000
_cell.angle_alpha   90.00
_cell.angle_beta   90.00
_cell.angle_gamma   90.00
#
_symmetry.space_group_name_H-M   'P 1'
#
loop_
_entity.id
_entity.type
_entity.pdbx_description
1 polymer ?
#
loop_
_entity_poly.entity_id
_entity_poly.type
_entity_poly.pdbx_seq_one_letter_code
_entity_poly.pdbx_strand_id
1 'polypeptide(L)'
;MTAIKDTLSDKDMGGRKLTGLPTTVTGPTDAVPKVQHDTDIVGAKARANHTGTQTASTISDFDIQVRVTRPEQLATAQAPLTVVDGGAANTAASRGYVDTALAALTSGQTLKGRVRAAVAANVTIASPGATLDGLAAQLDDIFILTGQTVATENGPQQYKGSAVPMVRPPNWDTPAEAVVGSYWVVMSGTQADRFALMANDVFTLGTDSATFAFVGAAASGQGYSITCPAVAAGGTWTITHNLATRKLLAQLWRNGSPWDLVPVYMDKPTINTLTVQPDAAMAAAEWEIEIWKVA
;
A
#
# COMPACT_ATOMS: atom_id res chain seq x y z
N MET A 1 65.48 -76.14 -2.35
CA MET A 1 64.02 -75.98 -2.15
C MET A 1 63.70 -74.50 -2.20
N THR A 2 63.12 -74.04 -3.31
CA THR A 2 62.63 -72.66 -3.45
C THR A 2 61.21 -72.63 -2.91
N ALA A 3 60.97 -71.90 -1.82
CA ALA A 3 59.63 -71.80 -1.24
C ALA A 3 58.73 -70.99 -2.18
N ILE A 4 57.71 -71.66 -2.73
CA ILE A 4 56.63 -71.03 -3.46
C ILE A 4 55.79 -70.26 -2.42
N LYS A 5 55.75 -68.95 -2.57
CA LYS A 5 54.96 -68.06 -1.72
C LYS A 5 53.54 -68.08 -2.28
N ASP A 6 52.74 -69.07 -1.88
CA ASP A 6 51.31 -69.08 -2.21
C ASP A 6 50.66 -67.85 -1.56
N THR A 7 50.30 -66.89 -2.40
CA THR A 7 49.46 -65.77 -2.02
C THR A 7 48.04 -66.30 -1.79
N LEU A 8 47.72 -66.56 -0.53
CA LEU A 8 46.41 -66.99 -0.07
C LEU A 8 45.38 -65.88 -0.34
N SER A 9 44.47 -66.10 -1.29
CA SER A 9 43.22 -65.33 -1.40
C SER A 9 42.05 -66.19 -0.94
N ASP A 10 40.99 -65.56 -0.43
CA ASP A 10 39.82 -66.22 0.22
C ASP A 10 39.14 -67.33 -0.61
N LYS A 11 39.38 -67.39 -1.93
CA LYS A 11 38.87 -68.47 -2.80
C LYS A 11 39.56 -69.83 -2.58
N ASP A 12 40.79 -69.84 -2.07
CA ASP A 12 41.66 -71.02 -2.07
C ASP A 12 41.68 -71.78 -0.73
N MET A 13 40.92 -71.33 0.27
CA MET A 13 41.04 -71.86 1.64
C MET A 13 40.12 -73.03 1.99
N GLY A 14 39.23 -73.48 1.09
CA GLY A 14 38.45 -74.70 1.28
C GLY A 14 37.68 -74.78 2.62
N GLY A 15 37.22 -73.65 3.15
CA GLY A 15 36.52 -73.56 4.44
C GLY A 15 37.41 -73.47 5.69
N ARG A 16 38.74 -73.50 5.56
CA ARG A 16 39.68 -73.24 6.66
C ARG A 16 39.76 -71.74 6.94
N LYS A 17 39.86 -71.33 8.21
CA LYS A 17 39.95 -69.92 8.63
C LYS A 17 41.40 -69.55 8.93
N LEU A 18 41.83 -68.35 8.53
CA LEU A 18 43.09 -67.77 8.98
C LEU A 18 42.96 -67.39 10.47
N THR A 19 43.84 -67.91 11.31
CA THR A 19 43.88 -67.66 12.75
C THR A 19 45.17 -66.92 13.13
N GLY A 20 45.11 -65.98 14.07
CA GLY A 20 46.31 -65.25 14.55
C GLY A 20 46.68 -64.01 13.74
N LEU A 21 45.71 -63.38 13.05
CA LEU A 21 45.91 -62.11 12.35
C LEU A 21 46.22 -60.97 13.35
N PRO A 22 47.11 -60.02 12.98
CA PRO A 22 47.45 -58.89 13.83
C PRO A 22 46.26 -57.97 14.08
N THR A 23 46.20 -57.35 15.26
CA THR A 23 45.15 -56.37 15.65
C THR A 23 45.52 -54.93 15.29
N THR A 24 46.70 -54.71 14.71
CA THR A 24 47.19 -53.39 14.32
C THR A 24 47.66 -53.47 12.88
N VAL A 25 47.07 -52.64 12.03
CA VAL A 25 47.41 -52.52 10.60
C VAL A 25 48.49 -51.45 10.46
N THR A 26 49.57 -51.77 9.75
CA THR A 26 50.66 -50.82 9.50
C THR A 26 50.80 -50.52 8.00
N GLY A 27 50.33 -51.42 7.12
CA GLY A 27 50.32 -51.26 5.67
C GLY A 27 48.92 -51.36 5.04
N PRO A 28 48.71 -50.77 3.84
CA PRO A 28 47.40 -50.72 3.18
C PRO A 28 46.88 -52.08 2.66
N THR A 29 47.66 -53.16 2.79
CA THR A 29 47.34 -54.50 2.28
C THR A 29 47.38 -55.58 3.37
N ASP A 30 47.46 -55.21 4.65
CA ASP A 30 47.52 -56.19 5.74
C ASP A 30 46.17 -56.89 5.95
N ALA A 31 46.21 -58.19 6.26
CA ALA A 31 45.01 -58.94 6.61
C ALA A 31 44.61 -58.68 8.07
N VAL A 32 43.32 -58.47 8.31
CA VAL A 32 42.75 -58.17 9.64
C VAL A 32 41.63 -59.12 10.03
N PRO A 33 41.39 -59.32 11.35
CA PRO A 33 40.20 -60.00 11.82
C PRO A 33 38.92 -59.29 11.37
N LYS A 34 37.86 -60.06 11.04
CA LYS A 34 36.55 -59.51 10.65
C LYS A 34 35.98 -58.51 11.68
N VAL A 35 36.16 -58.79 12.98
CA VAL A 35 35.70 -57.89 14.06
C VAL A 35 36.36 -56.51 14.00
N GLN A 36 37.63 -56.43 13.62
CA GLN A 36 38.36 -55.17 13.48
C GLN A 36 37.85 -54.42 12.25
N HIS A 37 37.75 -55.09 11.09
CA HIS A 37 37.22 -54.50 9.87
C HIS A 37 35.78 -53.97 10.05
N ASP A 38 34.91 -54.72 10.72
CA ASP A 38 33.55 -54.27 11.02
C ASP A 38 33.56 -53.05 11.98
N THR A 39 34.47 -53.03 12.95
CA THR A 39 34.68 -51.89 13.86
C THR A 39 35.15 -50.65 13.10
N ASP A 40 36.09 -50.80 12.15
CA ASP A 40 36.61 -49.72 11.32
C ASP A 40 35.53 -49.16 10.38
N ILE A 41 34.69 -50.02 9.78
CA ILE A 41 33.55 -49.60 8.98
C ILE A 41 32.54 -48.82 9.82
N VAL A 42 32.22 -49.32 11.03
CA VAL A 42 31.31 -48.63 11.94
C VAL A 42 31.90 -47.28 12.34
N GLY A 43 33.20 -47.22 12.64
CA GLY A 43 33.94 -45.98 12.90
C GLY A 43 33.88 -45.00 11.74
N ALA A 44 34.09 -45.46 10.50
CA ALA A 44 34.03 -44.62 9.30
C ALA A 44 32.61 -44.11 8.97
N LYS A 45 31.55 -44.80 9.41
CA LYS A 45 30.15 -44.38 9.24
C LYS A 45 29.62 -43.51 10.38
N ALA A 46 30.29 -43.52 11.54
CA ALA A 46 29.88 -42.74 12.69
C ALA A 46 30.03 -41.24 12.41
N ARG A 47 28.93 -40.49 12.45
CA ARG A 47 28.94 -39.03 12.21
C ARG A 47 29.87 -38.27 13.17
N ALA A 48 30.09 -38.80 14.37
CA ALA A 48 31.03 -38.24 15.34
C ALA A 48 32.48 -38.20 14.83
N ASN A 49 32.84 -39.08 13.89
CA ASN A 49 34.18 -39.14 13.29
C ASN A 49 34.28 -38.33 11.98
N HIS A 50 33.19 -37.71 11.53
CA HIS A 50 33.16 -36.86 10.33
C HIS A 50 33.48 -35.41 10.69
N THR A 51 34.73 -35.15 11.12
CA THR A 51 35.19 -33.83 11.59
C THR A 51 35.72 -32.89 10.51
N GLY A 52 35.84 -33.39 9.26
CA GLY A 52 36.25 -32.60 8.10
C GLY A 52 35.10 -31.81 7.46
N THR A 53 35.42 -30.87 6.57
CA THR A 53 34.43 -30.10 5.81
C THR A 53 33.67 -31.00 4.84
N GLN A 54 32.35 -31.06 4.96
CA GLN A 54 31.46 -31.67 3.98
C GLN A 54 30.87 -30.58 3.07
N THR A 55 31.11 -30.66 1.77
CA THR A 55 30.50 -29.74 0.81
C THR A 55 29.01 -30.07 0.64
N ALA A 56 28.17 -29.08 0.35
CA ALA A 56 26.74 -29.29 0.18
C ALA A 56 26.38 -30.38 -0.86
N SER A 57 27.21 -30.56 -1.90
CA SER A 57 27.06 -31.57 -2.94
C SER A 57 27.12 -33.02 -2.45
N THR A 58 27.67 -33.27 -1.26
CA THR A 58 27.76 -34.63 -0.68
C THR A 58 26.59 -34.94 0.25
N ILE A 59 25.64 -34.01 0.43
CA ILE A 59 24.47 -34.15 1.30
C ILE A 59 23.23 -34.17 0.42
N SER A 60 22.66 -35.36 0.23
CA SER A 60 21.62 -35.65 -0.77
C SER A 60 20.42 -34.70 -0.77
N ASP A 61 20.05 -34.14 0.39
CA ASP A 61 18.81 -33.35 0.56
C ASP A 61 19.05 -31.91 1.07
N PHE A 62 20.30 -31.43 1.06
CA PHE A 62 20.64 -30.11 1.62
C PHE A 62 19.87 -28.98 0.94
N ASP A 63 19.82 -28.99 -0.40
CA ASP A 63 19.13 -27.96 -1.19
C ASP A 63 17.61 -27.98 -0.98
N ILE A 64 17.03 -29.17 -0.80
CA ILE A 64 15.59 -29.33 -0.53
C ILE A 64 15.24 -28.73 0.83
N GLN A 65 15.97 -29.10 1.89
CA GLN A 65 15.70 -28.62 3.25
C GLN A 65 15.85 -27.10 3.37
N VAL A 66 16.89 -26.52 2.78
CA VAL A 66 17.11 -25.06 2.81
C VAL A 66 15.97 -24.30 2.11
N ARG A 67 15.44 -24.81 0.99
CA ARG A 67 14.37 -24.15 0.23
C ARG A 67 12.99 -24.24 0.87
N VAL A 68 12.72 -25.31 1.62
CA VAL A 68 11.42 -25.48 2.30
C VAL A 68 11.39 -24.86 3.69
N THR A 69 12.56 -24.57 4.27
CA THR A 69 12.65 -23.89 5.57
C THR A 69 12.13 -22.48 5.44
N ARG A 70 11.16 -22.13 6.29
CA ARG A 70 10.61 -20.79 6.33
C ARG A 70 11.34 -19.92 7.37
N PRO A 71 11.43 -18.59 7.19
CA PRO A 71 12.11 -17.71 8.14
C PRO A 71 11.62 -17.88 9.59
N GLU A 72 10.33 -18.16 9.79
CA GLU A 72 9.73 -18.39 11.10
C GLU A 72 10.14 -19.71 11.78
N GLN A 73 10.73 -20.64 11.04
CA GLN A 73 11.25 -21.92 11.56
C GLN A 73 12.73 -21.82 11.98
N LEU A 74 13.40 -20.73 11.61
CA LEU A 74 14.76 -20.46 12.03
C LEU A 74 14.75 -19.89 13.45
N ALA A 75 15.74 -20.28 14.25
CA ALA A 75 15.97 -19.65 15.55
C ALA A 75 16.17 -18.14 15.37
N THR A 76 15.84 -17.36 16.40
CA THR A 76 16.01 -15.91 16.39
C THR A 76 17.39 -15.52 15.90
N ALA A 77 17.45 -14.64 14.90
CA ALA A 77 18.70 -14.20 14.33
C ALA A 77 19.56 -13.49 15.39
N GLN A 78 20.83 -13.87 15.50
CA GLN A 78 21.78 -13.23 16.42
C GLN A 78 22.31 -11.88 15.88
N ALA A 79 22.03 -11.58 14.60
CA ALA A 79 22.32 -10.31 13.94
C ALA A 79 21.20 -9.96 12.95
N PRO A 80 21.00 -8.67 12.61
CA PRO A 80 20.01 -8.27 11.61
C PRO A 80 20.27 -8.94 10.25
N LEU A 81 19.22 -9.46 9.63
CA LEU A 81 19.27 -9.92 8.24
C LEU A 81 19.43 -8.70 7.32
N THR A 82 20.50 -8.65 6.54
CA THR A 82 20.64 -7.65 5.47
C THR A 82 19.77 -8.08 4.29
N VAL A 83 18.61 -7.44 4.16
CA VAL A 83 17.72 -7.61 3.02
C VAL A 83 18.09 -6.58 1.95
N VAL A 84 18.38 -7.03 0.73
CA VAL A 84 18.50 -6.15 -0.43
C VAL A 84 17.11 -5.99 -1.02
N ASP A 85 16.63 -4.75 -1.09
CA ASP A 85 15.29 -4.45 -1.60
C ASP A 85 15.16 -4.87 -3.07
N GLY A 86 14.36 -5.91 -3.32
CA GLY A 86 13.94 -6.30 -4.66
C GLY A 86 12.67 -5.54 -5.04
N GLY A 87 12.61 -4.95 -6.24
CA GLY A 87 11.42 -4.23 -6.72
C GLY A 87 10.24 -5.12 -7.13
N ALA A 88 10.26 -6.43 -6.84
CA ALA A 88 9.21 -7.37 -7.22
C ALA A 88 8.16 -7.48 -6.11
N ALA A 89 6.90 -7.76 -6.48
CA ALA A 89 5.76 -7.74 -5.54
C ALA A 89 5.86 -8.73 -4.36
N ASN A 90 6.74 -9.73 -4.45
CA ASN A 90 6.81 -10.86 -3.50
C ASN A 90 8.18 -10.98 -2.81
N THR A 91 9.01 -9.93 -2.85
CA THR A 91 10.33 -9.93 -2.20
C THR A 91 10.26 -9.33 -0.81
N ALA A 92 11.15 -9.78 0.08
CA ALA A 92 11.34 -9.14 1.38
C ALA A 92 11.80 -7.69 1.19
N ALA A 93 11.35 -6.80 2.08
CA ALA A 93 11.76 -5.41 2.12
C ALA A 93 12.57 -5.13 3.39
N SER A 94 13.56 -4.27 3.27
CA SER A 94 14.27 -3.72 4.41
C SER A 94 13.35 -2.78 5.20
N ARG A 95 13.54 -2.73 6.51
CA ARG A 95 12.83 -1.76 7.36
C ARG A 95 13.09 -0.33 6.88
N GLY A 96 14.32 -0.02 6.47
CA GLY A 96 14.70 1.30 5.97
C GLY A 96 13.92 1.70 4.71
N TYR A 97 13.66 0.77 3.79
CA TYR A 97 12.82 1.01 2.63
C TYR A 97 11.37 1.33 3.03
N VAL A 98 10.78 0.50 3.90
CA VAL A 98 9.40 0.70 4.37
C VAL A 98 9.26 2.03 5.12
N ASP A 99 10.20 2.34 6.01
CA ASP A 99 10.22 3.58 6.78
C ASP A 99 10.39 4.79 5.84
N THR A 100 11.22 4.69 4.81
CA THR A 100 11.41 5.75 3.80
C THR A 100 10.15 5.97 2.97
N ALA A 101 9.50 4.88 2.50
CA ALA A 101 8.27 4.98 1.72
C ALA A 101 7.12 5.58 2.55
N LEU A 102 7.01 5.21 3.83
CA LEU A 102 6.03 5.77 4.76
C LEU A 102 6.32 7.24 5.08
N ALA A 103 7.59 7.58 5.30
CA ALA A 103 8.00 8.96 5.52
C ALA A 103 7.70 9.83 4.30
N ALA A 104 7.92 9.33 3.07
CA ALA A 104 7.61 10.06 1.85
C ALA A 104 6.11 10.37 1.70
N LEU A 105 5.23 9.46 2.14
CA LEU A 105 3.78 9.66 2.10
C LEU A 105 3.29 10.69 3.13
N THR A 106 3.97 10.79 4.27
CA THR A 106 3.57 11.65 5.40
C THR A 106 4.34 12.97 5.47
N SER A 107 5.41 13.11 4.69
CA SER A 107 6.22 14.32 4.62
C SER A 107 5.37 15.52 4.18
N GLY A 108 5.42 16.60 4.97
CA GLY A 108 4.71 17.84 4.69
C GLY A 108 3.24 17.86 5.10
N GLN A 109 2.67 16.76 5.63
CA GLN A 109 1.30 16.77 6.16
C GLN A 109 1.31 16.92 7.68
N THR A 110 0.50 17.84 8.21
CA THR A 110 0.40 18.08 9.66
C THR A 110 -1.06 17.96 10.12
N LEU A 111 -1.37 16.95 10.93
CA LEU A 111 -2.70 16.84 11.54
C LEU A 111 -2.85 17.96 12.58
N LYS A 112 -3.88 18.78 12.40
CA LYS A 112 -4.23 19.85 13.33
C LYS A 112 -5.33 19.45 14.31
N GLY A 113 -6.05 18.37 14.01
CA GLY A 113 -7.09 17.80 14.88
C GLY A 113 -8.41 17.67 14.15
N ARG A 114 -9.50 18.03 14.83
CA ARG A 114 -10.87 17.90 14.33
C ARG A 114 -11.58 19.24 14.27
N VAL A 115 -12.51 19.37 13.34
CA VAL A 115 -13.41 20.52 13.20
C VAL A 115 -14.85 20.03 13.17
N ARG A 116 -15.77 20.88 13.63
CA ARG A 116 -17.20 20.57 13.69
C ARG A 116 -17.77 20.43 12.28
N ALA A 117 -17.53 21.40 11.42
CA ALA A 117 -17.94 21.39 10.01
C ALA A 117 -17.10 22.37 9.17
N ALA A 118 -17.26 22.30 7.85
CA ALA A 118 -16.74 23.27 6.91
C ALA A 118 -17.88 24.09 6.31
N VAL A 119 -17.78 25.42 6.40
CA VAL A 119 -18.82 26.36 6.01
C VAL A 119 -18.42 27.02 4.70
N ALA A 120 -19.14 26.69 3.62
CA ALA A 120 -18.90 27.26 2.29
C ALA A 120 -19.62 28.61 2.06
N ALA A 121 -20.54 28.99 2.94
CA ALA A 121 -21.19 30.30 2.88
C ALA A 121 -20.31 31.39 3.53
N ASN A 122 -20.46 32.63 3.07
CA ASN A 122 -19.88 33.79 3.74
C ASN A 122 -20.54 33.99 5.11
N VAL A 123 -19.74 34.14 6.16
CA VAL A 123 -20.20 34.28 7.56
C VAL A 123 -19.62 35.56 8.15
N THR A 124 -20.46 36.40 8.73
CA THR A 124 -20.00 37.58 9.48
C THR A 124 -19.28 37.16 10.76
N ILE A 125 -17.94 37.10 10.74
CA ILE A 125 -17.14 36.59 11.86
C ILE A 125 -17.35 37.32 13.18
N ALA A 126 -17.68 38.63 13.14
CA ALA A 126 -17.97 39.41 14.35
C ALA A 126 -19.26 38.97 15.07
N SER A 127 -20.19 38.34 14.34
CA SER A 127 -21.48 37.86 14.83
C SER A 127 -21.95 36.67 13.98
N PRO A 128 -21.36 35.48 14.16
CA PRO A 128 -21.53 34.34 13.25
C PRO A 128 -22.94 33.71 13.28
N GLY A 129 -23.79 34.08 14.24
CA GLY A 129 -25.11 33.48 14.44
C GLY A 129 -25.03 32.12 15.16
N ALA A 130 -26.18 31.56 15.54
CA ALA A 130 -26.25 30.32 16.31
C ALA A 130 -26.09 29.04 15.46
N THR A 131 -26.13 29.16 14.14
CA THR A 131 -26.11 28.04 13.21
C THR A 131 -25.11 28.26 12.09
N LEU A 132 -24.23 27.28 11.87
CA LEU A 132 -23.21 27.28 10.83
C LEU A 132 -23.29 25.95 10.07
N ASP A 133 -23.34 26.01 8.73
CA ASP A 133 -23.51 24.83 7.86
C ASP A 133 -24.71 23.93 8.28
N GLY A 134 -25.81 24.56 8.69
CA GLY A 134 -27.03 23.86 9.15
C GLY A 134 -26.92 23.22 10.54
N LEU A 135 -25.78 23.35 11.23
CA LEU A 135 -25.55 22.80 12.56
C LEU A 135 -25.66 23.89 13.63
N ALA A 136 -26.22 23.54 14.79
CA ALA A 136 -26.15 24.40 15.98
C ALA A 136 -24.69 24.50 16.47
N ALA A 137 -24.14 25.71 16.47
CA ALA A 137 -22.77 25.97 16.89
C ALA A 137 -22.68 26.02 18.42
N GLN A 138 -21.71 25.29 19.00
CA GLN A 138 -21.45 25.29 20.43
C GLN A 138 -20.17 26.07 20.74
N LEU A 139 -20.08 26.61 21.96
CA LEU A 139 -18.90 27.32 22.42
C LEU A 139 -17.64 26.46 22.20
N ASP A 140 -16.60 27.07 21.63
CA ASP A 140 -15.31 26.48 21.31
C ASP A 140 -15.27 25.46 20.15
N ASP A 141 -16.40 25.23 19.47
CA ASP A 141 -16.41 24.49 18.21
C ASP A 141 -15.52 25.19 17.17
N ILE A 142 -14.72 24.42 16.44
CA ILE A 142 -13.92 24.93 15.32
C ILE A 142 -14.66 24.65 14.03
N PHE A 143 -14.86 25.69 13.21
CA PHE A 143 -15.40 25.58 11.86
C PHE A 143 -14.34 26.03 10.86
N ILE A 144 -14.24 25.35 9.72
CA ILE A 144 -13.41 25.81 8.60
C ILE A 144 -14.28 26.70 7.72
N LEU A 145 -13.98 27.98 7.64
CA LEU A 145 -14.69 28.90 6.74
C LEU A 145 -13.95 28.92 5.40
N THR A 146 -14.62 28.52 4.32
CA THR A 146 -14.02 28.47 2.98
C THR A 146 -14.64 29.48 2.00
N GLY A 147 -15.77 30.10 2.38
CA GLY A 147 -16.52 31.02 1.53
C GLY A 147 -16.44 32.49 1.95
N GLN A 148 -15.41 32.91 2.68
CA GLN A 148 -15.28 34.30 3.13
C GLN A 148 -14.98 35.23 1.96
N THR A 149 -15.61 36.41 1.95
CA THR A 149 -15.31 37.47 0.98
C THR A 149 -13.99 38.18 1.28
N VAL A 150 -13.56 38.18 2.54
CA VAL A 150 -12.25 38.70 2.95
C VAL A 150 -11.27 37.53 3.03
N ALA A 151 -10.20 37.57 2.24
CA ALA A 151 -9.22 36.48 2.15
C ALA A 151 -8.64 36.08 3.52
N THR A 152 -8.32 37.06 4.35
CA THR A 152 -7.70 36.85 5.67
C THR A 152 -8.64 36.26 6.71
N GLU A 153 -9.93 36.12 6.39
CA GLU A 153 -10.96 35.51 7.24
C GLU A 153 -11.16 34.02 6.95
N ASN A 154 -10.76 33.55 5.75
CA ASN A 154 -10.80 32.13 5.39
C ASN A 154 -9.89 31.28 6.27
N GLY A 155 -10.26 30.01 6.45
CA GLY A 155 -9.55 29.06 7.29
C GLY A 155 -10.32 28.68 8.56
N PRO A 156 -9.67 27.95 9.47
CA PRO A 156 -10.30 27.51 10.71
C PRO A 156 -10.55 28.70 11.65
N GLN A 157 -11.74 28.72 12.24
CA GLN A 157 -12.22 29.72 13.18
C GLN A 157 -12.92 29.02 14.35
N GLN A 158 -12.59 29.44 15.57
CA GLN A 158 -13.20 28.96 16.80
C GLN A 158 -14.40 29.83 17.16
N TYR A 159 -15.55 29.19 17.29
CA TYR A 159 -16.81 29.82 17.65
C TYR A 159 -16.83 30.21 19.14
N LYS A 160 -17.14 31.48 19.42
CA LYS A 160 -17.17 32.01 20.80
C LYS A 160 -18.56 32.42 21.29
N GLY A 161 -19.57 32.28 20.43
CA GLY A 161 -20.94 32.69 20.69
C GLY A 161 -21.57 33.31 19.45
N SER A 162 -22.90 33.38 19.42
CA SER A 162 -23.63 33.80 18.22
C SER A 162 -23.45 35.28 17.88
N ALA A 163 -23.18 36.10 18.90
CA ALA A 163 -22.91 37.53 18.80
C ALA A 163 -21.51 37.89 19.34
N VAL A 164 -20.59 36.93 19.37
CA VAL A 164 -19.21 37.12 19.80
C VAL A 164 -18.28 36.85 18.62
N PRO A 165 -17.28 37.70 18.35
CA PRO A 165 -16.33 37.46 17.29
C PRO A 165 -15.69 36.08 17.38
N MET A 166 -15.67 35.33 16.27
CA MET A 166 -14.87 34.11 16.20
C MET A 166 -13.38 34.48 16.25
N VAL A 167 -12.57 33.58 16.77
CA VAL A 167 -11.12 33.77 16.90
C VAL A 167 -10.39 32.62 16.21
N ARG A 168 -9.14 32.84 15.80
CA ARG A 168 -8.31 31.75 15.29
C ARG A 168 -8.11 30.69 16.39
N PRO A 169 -8.20 29.39 16.07
CA PRO A 169 -7.98 28.36 17.07
C PRO A 169 -6.49 28.29 17.45
N PRO A 170 -6.16 27.89 18.69
CA PRO A 170 -4.77 27.89 19.19
C PRO A 170 -3.79 26.96 18.48
N ASN A 171 -4.24 26.13 17.54
CA ASN A 171 -3.40 25.23 16.74
C ASN A 171 -3.15 25.77 15.32
N TRP A 172 -3.61 27.00 15.06
CA TRP A 172 -3.55 27.71 13.79
C TRP A 172 -3.63 29.23 14.00
N ASP A 173 -3.07 29.78 15.09
CA ASP A 173 -3.09 31.23 15.35
C ASP A 173 -1.72 31.90 15.13
N THR A 174 -0.67 31.11 14.88
CA THR A 174 0.66 31.61 14.54
C THR A 174 1.14 31.18 13.14
N PRO A 175 2.06 31.94 12.50
CA PRO A 175 2.67 31.54 11.22
C PRO A 175 3.45 30.22 11.28
N ALA A 176 3.99 29.85 12.45
CA ALA A 176 4.70 28.59 12.63
C ALA A 176 3.75 27.38 12.64
N GLU A 177 2.48 27.61 12.97
CA GLU A 177 1.47 26.56 13.00
C GLU A 177 0.68 26.52 11.69
N ALA A 178 0.38 27.67 11.09
CA ALA A 178 -0.38 27.76 9.85
C ALA A 178 0.49 27.40 8.63
N VAL A 179 0.89 26.14 8.54
CA VAL A 179 1.79 25.61 7.50
C VAL A 179 1.02 24.87 6.41
N VAL A 180 1.52 24.94 5.16
CA VAL A 180 1.04 24.14 4.03
C VAL A 180 1.01 22.65 4.40
N GLY A 181 -0.04 21.95 3.97
CA GLY A 181 -0.28 20.54 4.33
C GLY A 181 -0.89 20.33 5.72
N SER A 182 -1.26 21.42 6.42
CA SER A 182 -2.15 21.32 7.58
C SER A 182 -3.48 20.68 7.19
N TYR A 183 -3.95 19.71 7.97
CA TYR A 183 -5.24 19.07 7.72
C TYR A 183 -6.03 18.79 9.00
N TRP A 184 -7.36 18.70 8.83
CA TRP A 184 -8.32 18.42 9.91
C TRP A 184 -9.27 17.31 9.50
N VAL A 185 -9.81 16.62 10.50
CA VAL A 185 -10.97 15.72 10.32
C VAL A 185 -12.26 16.52 10.47
N VAL A 186 -13.14 16.48 9.48
CA VAL A 186 -14.45 17.13 9.52
C VAL A 186 -15.47 16.16 10.11
N MET A 187 -16.09 16.53 11.24
CA MET A 187 -16.96 15.62 11.99
C MET A 187 -18.42 15.60 11.52
N SER A 188 -18.93 16.69 10.95
CA SER A 188 -20.34 16.85 10.64
C SER A 188 -20.55 17.90 9.54
N GLY A 189 -21.81 18.05 9.11
CA GLY A 189 -22.19 19.04 8.12
C GLY A 189 -22.01 18.54 6.68
N THR A 190 -21.98 19.46 5.73
CA THR A 190 -21.93 19.17 4.30
C THR A 190 -20.69 18.36 3.90
N GLN A 191 -19.57 18.59 4.57
CA GLN A 191 -18.28 17.92 4.31
C GLN A 191 -17.92 16.87 5.38
N ALA A 192 -18.91 16.30 6.07
CA ALA A 192 -18.71 15.28 7.10
C ALA A 192 -17.89 14.08 6.60
N ASP A 193 -17.15 13.44 7.52
CA ASP A 193 -16.35 12.23 7.28
C ASP A 193 -15.24 12.38 6.24
N ARG A 194 -14.79 13.63 6.01
CA ARG A 194 -13.68 13.96 5.12
C ARG A 194 -12.54 14.60 5.89
N PHE A 195 -11.34 14.48 5.35
CA PHE A 195 -10.19 15.32 5.71
C PHE A 195 -10.27 16.63 4.95
N ALA A 196 -10.12 17.76 5.64
CA ALA A 196 -9.91 19.06 5.01
C ALA A 196 -8.41 19.33 4.97
N LEU A 197 -7.78 19.20 3.81
CA LEU A 197 -6.36 19.45 3.58
C LEU A 197 -6.17 20.85 3.03
N MET A 198 -5.31 21.66 3.66
CA MET A 198 -4.94 22.97 3.13
C MET A 198 -4.10 22.78 1.86
N ALA A 199 -4.61 23.25 0.73
CA ALA A 199 -4.12 22.96 -0.62
C ALA A 199 -3.39 24.14 -1.27
N ASN A 200 -3.02 25.16 -0.50
CA ASN A 200 -2.19 26.26 -0.95
C ASN A 200 -0.77 25.77 -1.35
N ASP A 201 -0.22 26.28 -2.45
CA ASP A 201 1.19 26.03 -2.80
C ASP A 201 2.14 26.80 -1.86
N VAL A 202 1.75 28.01 -1.47
CA VAL A 202 2.41 28.88 -0.49
C VAL A 202 1.33 29.55 0.34
N PHE A 203 1.57 29.74 1.65
CA PHE A 203 0.60 30.35 2.54
C PHE A 203 1.27 31.21 3.63
N THR A 204 0.75 32.43 3.79
CA THR A 204 1.11 33.40 4.83
C THR A 204 -0.14 33.79 5.63
N LEU A 205 -0.15 33.43 6.92
CA LEU A 205 -1.25 33.76 7.82
C LEU A 205 -1.50 35.28 7.90
N GLY A 206 -2.76 35.69 7.81
CA GLY A 206 -3.16 37.10 7.89
C GLY A 206 -2.98 37.89 6.59
N THR A 207 -2.52 37.25 5.51
CA THR A 207 -2.44 37.86 4.17
C THR A 207 -3.17 37.01 3.15
N ASP A 208 -2.86 35.72 3.08
CA ASP A 208 -3.36 34.83 2.04
C ASP A 208 -4.72 34.21 2.41
N SER A 209 -5.48 33.83 1.37
CA SER A 209 -6.70 33.04 1.56
C SER A 209 -6.34 31.56 1.70
N ALA A 210 -6.73 30.94 2.82
CA ALA A 210 -6.58 29.50 2.99
C ALA A 210 -7.55 28.75 2.05
N THR A 211 -7.03 27.84 1.24
CA THR A 211 -7.81 27.00 0.31
C THR A 211 -7.77 25.55 0.78
N PHE A 212 -8.89 24.84 0.65
CA PHE A 212 -9.02 23.48 1.18
C PHE A 212 -9.47 22.50 0.11
N ALA A 213 -8.76 21.38 0.01
CA ALA A 213 -9.21 20.18 -0.65
C ALA A 213 -9.87 19.26 0.38
N PHE A 214 -11.13 18.89 0.16
CA PHE A 214 -11.79 17.90 0.99
C PHE A 214 -11.53 16.50 0.44
N VAL A 215 -10.78 15.70 1.18
CA VAL A 215 -10.34 14.35 0.81
C VAL A 215 -11.05 13.35 1.73
N GLY A 216 -12.00 12.58 1.20
CA GLY A 216 -12.60 11.45 1.92
C GLY A 216 -12.07 10.13 1.40
N ALA A 217 -12.36 9.03 2.09
CA ALA A 217 -12.44 7.75 1.39
C ALA A 217 -13.34 7.99 0.17
N ALA A 218 -12.88 7.66 -1.03
CA ALA A 218 -13.70 7.79 -2.22
C ALA A 218 -15.07 7.22 -1.88
N ALA A 219 -16.13 8.04 -1.92
CA ALA A 219 -17.45 7.53 -1.65
C ALA A 219 -17.63 6.36 -2.62
N SER A 220 -17.84 5.17 -2.08
CA SER A 220 -18.25 4.01 -2.87
C SER A 220 -19.59 4.38 -3.50
N GLY A 221 -19.54 4.99 -4.69
CA GLY A 221 -20.69 5.62 -5.31
C GLY A 221 -20.48 7.02 -5.92
N GLN A 222 -19.26 7.57 -6.04
CA GLN A 222 -19.12 8.79 -6.85
C GLN A 222 -19.48 8.47 -8.31
N GLY A 223 -20.64 8.95 -8.75
CA GLY A 223 -20.93 9.07 -10.15
C GLY A 223 -19.86 9.93 -10.83
N TYR A 224 -19.53 9.61 -12.07
CA TYR A 224 -18.67 10.41 -12.91
C TYR A 224 -19.57 11.34 -13.75
N SER A 225 -19.32 12.65 -13.70
CA SER A 225 -19.99 13.60 -14.57
C SER A 225 -18.99 14.34 -15.47
N ILE A 226 -19.41 14.62 -16.70
CA ILE A 226 -18.65 15.43 -17.65
C ILE A 226 -19.59 16.13 -18.62
N THR A 227 -19.22 17.36 -18.96
CA THR A 227 -19.89 18.15 -19.99
C THR A 227 -19.49 17.70 -21.39
N CYS A 228 -20.46 17.66 -22.30
CA CYS A 228 -20.29 17.21 -23.69
C CYS A 228 -19.37 18.17 -24.50
N PRO A 229 -18.42 17.64 -25.28
CA PRO A 229 -17.73 18.41 -26.33
C PRO A 229 -18.67 18.66 -27.52
N ALA A 230 -18.20 19.39 -28.55
CA ALA A 230 -18.93 19.43 -29.81
C ALA A 230 -18.84 18.05 -30.48
N VAL A 231 -19.99 17.42 -30.76
CA VAL A 231 -20.07 16.09 -31.40
C VAL A 231 -21.03 16.19 -32.58
N ALA A 232 -20.57 15.82 -33.77
CA ALA A 232 -21.44 15.74 -34.94
C ALA A 232 -22.50 14.64 -34.79
N ALA A 233 -23.62 14.74 -35.52
CA ALA A 233 -24.59 13.65 -35.62
C ALA A 233 -23.90 12.35 -36.09
N GLY A 234 -24.11 11.25 -35.37
CA GLY A 234 -23.43 9.97 -35.59
C GLY A 234 -21.96 9.93 -35.17
N GLY A 235 -21.42 11.03 -34.63
CA GLY A 235 -20.08 11.08 -34.05
C GLY A 235 -19.97 10.27 -32.76
N THR A 236 -18.76 10.02 -32.29
CA THR A 236 -18.52 9.29 -31.03
C THR A 236 -17.83 10.17 -30.02
N TRP A 237 -18.40 10.27 -28.82
CA TRP A 237 -17.79 10.88 -27.65
C TRP A 237 -17.34 9.81 -26.67
N THR A 238 -16.03 9.68 -26.47
CA THR A 238 -15.44 8.76 -25.50
C THR A 238 -15.24 9.44 -24.16
N ILE A 239 -15.75 8.80 -23.11
CA ILE A 239 -15.75 9.27 -21.74
C ILE A 239 -14.97 8.29 -20.88
N THR A 240 -13.92 8.75 -20.20
CA THR A 240 -13.10 7.94 -19.30
C THR A 240 -13.54 8.16 -17.86
N HIS A 241 -14.29 7.21 -17.30
CA HIS A 241 -14.92 7.33 -15.98
C HIS A 241 -14.15 6.65 -14.84
N ASN A 242 -13.21 5.74 -15.14
CA ASN A 242 -12.38 5.04 -14.14
C ASN A 242 -13.14 4.32 -13.00
N LEU A 243 -14.38 3.90 -13.24
CA LEU A 243 -15.23 3.22 -12.24
C LEU A 243 -14.95 1.70 -12.12
N ALA A 244 -13.98 1.18 -12.88
CA ALA A 244 -13.52 -0.20 -12.87
C ALA A 244 -14.64 -1.25 -13.01
N THR A 245 -15.67 -0.95 -13.81
CA THR A 245 -16.81 -1.83 -14.04
C THR A 245 -17.55 -1.46 -15.33
N ARG A 246 -18.12 -2.46 -16.00
CA ARG A 246 -19.08 -2.28 -17.11
C ARG A 246 -20.53 -2.22 -16.63
N LYS A 247 -20.79 -2.53 -15.35
CA LYS A 247 -22.14 -2.48 -14.76
C LYS A 247 -22.43 -1.03 -14.32
N LEU A 248 -22.86 -0.21 -15.27
CA LEU A 248 -23.04 1.24 -15.12
C LEU A 248 -24.47 1.65 -15.47
N LEU A 249 -25.00 2.65 -14.78
CA LEU A 249 -26.12 3.48 -15.21
C LEU A 249 -25.56 4.78 -15.76
N ALA A 250 -25.98 5.21 -16.94
CA ALA A 250 -25.54 6.46 -17.55
C ALA A 250 -26.73 7.22 -18.13
N GLN A 251 -26.79 8.52 -17.90
CA GLN A 251 -27.89 9.38 -18.33
C GLN A 251 -27.35 10.72 -18.82
N LEU A 252 -27.82 11.17 -19.99
CA LEU A 252 -27.45 12.45 -20.60
C LEU A 252 -28.60 13.45 -20.38
N TRP A 253 -28.26 14.62 -19.84
CA TRP A 253 -29.20 15.68 -19.50
C TRP A 253 -28.79 16.99 -20.14
N ARG A 254 -29.75 17.88 -20.41
CA ARG A 254 -29.43 19.24 -20.84
C ARG A 254 -28.75 20.00 -19.71
N ASN A 255 -27.66 20.70 -20.02
CA ASN A 255 -26.90 21.52 -19.07
C ASN A 255 -27.57 22.89 -18.88
N GLY A 256 -28.85 22.87 -18.52
CA GLY A 256 -29.70 24.05 -18.40
C GLY A 256 -31.18 23.70 -18.54
N SER A 257 -32.03 24.61 -18.08
CA SER A 257 -33.49 24.48 -18.20
C SER A 257 -33.88 24.10 -19.64
N PRO A 258 -34.71 23.06 -19.86
CA PRO A 258 -35.58 22.38 -18.89
C PRO A 258 -34.98 21.16 -18.17
N TRP A 259 -33.68 20.89 -18.32
CA TRP A 259 -33.00 19.70 -17.76
C TRP A 259 -33.62 18.39 -18.27
N ASP A 260 -33.89 18.32 -19.57
CA ASP A 260 -34.48 17.13 -20.20
C ASP A 260 -33.44 16.03 -20.44
N LEU A 261 -33.91 14.78 -20.35
CA LEU A 261 -33.15 13.58 -20.68
C LEU A 261 -33.16 13.36 -22.19
N VAL A 262 -31.98 13.09 -22.75
CA VAL A 262 -31.84 12.74 -24.17
C VAL A 262 -31.50 11.27 -24.31
N PRO A 263 -32.30 10.49 -25.06
CA PRO A 263 -31.91 9.14 -25.43
C PRO A 263 -30.79 9.22 -26.46
N VAL A 264 -29.65 8.60 -26.13
CA VAL A 264 -28.51 8.45 -27.03
C VAL A 264 -28.04 7.00 -26.99
N TYR A 265 -27.38 6.55 -28.05
CA TYR A 265 -26.75 5.25 -28.02
C TYR A 265 -25.50 5.30 -27.13
N MET A 266 -25.40 4.36 -26.19
CA MET A 266 -24.28 4.28 -25.25
C MET A 266 -23.66 2.89 -25.22
N ASP A 267 -22.36 2.80 -25.48
CA ASP A 267 -21.60 1.55 -25.42
C ASP A 267 -20.50 1.61 -24.34
N LYS A 268 -20.09 0.46 -23.79
CA LYS A 268 -19.17 0.32 -22.65
C LYS A 268 -17.91 -0.45 -23.07
N PRO A 269 -17.06 0.15 -23.93
CA PRO A 269 -15.98 -0.59 -24.59
C PRO A 269 -14.98 -1.21 -23.59
N THR A 270 -14.69 -0.54 -22.48
CA THR A 270 -13.80 -1.04 -21.43
C THR A 270 -14.45 -0.91 -20.05
N ILE A 271 -13.76 -1.39 -19.02
CA ILE A 271 -14.17 -1.23 -17.62
C ILE A 271 -14.06 0.22 -17.11
N ASN A 272 -13.38 1.10 -17.85
CA ASN A 272 -13.12 2.48 -17.45
C ASN A 272 -13.61 3.51 -18.47
N THR A 273 -14.28 3.09 -19.54
CA THR A 273 -14.72 3.98 -20.61
C THR A 273 -16.14 3.69 -21.10
N LEU A 274 -16.89 4.75 -21.34
CA LEU A 274 -18.21 4.76 -21.98
C LEU A 274 -18.11 5.57 -23.29
N THR A 275 -18.83 5.19 -24.33
CA THR A 275 -18.96 5.97 -25.56
C THR A 275 -20.41 6.38 -25.78
N VAL A 276 -20.62 7.65 -26.12
CA VAL A 276 -21.92 8.21 -26.48
C VAL A 276 -21.93 8.52 -27.97
N GLN A 277 -22.98 8.08 -28.66
CA GLN A 277 -23.23 8.37 -30.07
C GLN A 277 -24.60 9.03 -30.20
N PRO A 278 -24.65 10.35 -30.46
CA PRO A 278 -25.92 11.05 -30.61
C PRO A 278 -26.42 10.97 -32.06
N ASP A 279 -27.75 10.88 -32.23
CA ASP A 279 -28.38 10.89 -33.56
C ASP A 279 -28.44 12.31 -34.16
N ALA A 280 -28.34 13.34 -33.32
CA ALA A 280 -28.27 14.74 -33.69
C ALA A 280 -26.93 15.36 -33.23
N ALA A 281 -26.51 16.44 -33.88
CA ALA A 281 -25.29 17.14 -33.46
C ALA A 281 -25.50 17.77 -32.07
N MET A 282 -24.54 17.56 -31.17
CA MET A 282 -24.50 18.17 -29.84
C MET A 282 -23.50 19.33 -29.85
N ALA A 283 -23.93 20.50 -29.41
CA ALA A 283 -23.01 21.62 -29.22
C ALA A 283 -22.16 21.42 -27.96
N ALA A 284 -20.95 21.99 -27.96
CA ALA A 284 -20.10 21.97 -26.78
C ALA A 284 -20.82 22.64 -25.61
N ALA A 285 -20.74 22.00 -24.44
CA ALA A 285 -21.36 22.44 -23.20
C ALA A 285 -22.89 22.51 -23.14
N GLU A 286 -23.60 22.05 -24.17
CA GLU A 286 -25.07 22.00 -24.17
C GLU A 286 -25.62 20.87 -23.27
N TRP A 287 -24.87 19.77 -23.14
CA TRP A 287 -25.31 18.56 -22.44
C TRP A 287 -24.28 18.11 -21.41
N GLU A 288 -24.75 17.44 -20.36
CA GLU A 288 -23.94 16.84 -19.31
C GLU A 288 -24.36 15.38 -19.10
N ILE A 289 -23.39 14.48 -18.97
CA ILE A 289 -23.64 13.06 -18.72
C ILE A 289 -23.24 12.69 -17.30
N GLU A 290 -24.13 12.00 -16.60
CA GLU A 290 -23.85 11.38 -15.31
C GLU A 290 -23.74 9.87 -15.45
N ILE A 291 -22.72 9.26 -14.83
CA ILE A 291 -22.41 7.83 -14.91
C ILE A 291 -22.22 7.27 -13.50
N TRP A 292 -23.04 6.31 -13.11
CA TRP A 292 -23.01 5.69 -11.78
C TRP A 292 -22.66 4.20 -11.89
N LYS A 293 -21.85 3.71 -10.93
CA LYS A 293 -21.65 2.28 -10.75
C LYS A 293 -22.91 1.65 -10.17
N VAL A 294 -23.34 0.52 -10.73
CA VAL A 294 -24.37 -0.32 -10.13
C VAL A 294 -23.69 -1.43 -9.35
N ALA A 295 -24.09 -1.61 -8.08
CA ALA A 295 -23.66 -2.74 -7.25
C ALA A 295 -24.10 -4.06 -7.87
#